data_AF-D8JBX3-F1
#
_entry.id   AF-D8JBX3-F1
#
_cell.length_a   1.000
_cell.length_b   1.000
_cell.length_c   1.000
_cell.angle_alpha   90.00
_cell.angle_beta   90.00
_cell.angle_gamma   90.00
#
_symmetry.space_group_name_H-M   'P 1'
#
loop_
_entity.id
_entity.type
_entity.pdbx_description
1 polymer ?
#
loop_
_entity_poly.entity_id
_entity_poly.type
_entity_poly.pdbx_seq_one_letter_code
_entity_poly.pdbx_strand_id
1 'polypeptide(L)' 'MTIDTLGDQGDGITRVERGYVVIVPDAEPDEEVTVEIETVQSNVAFASVLERSK' A
#
# COMPACT_ATOMS: atom_id res chain seq x y z
N MET A 1 -0.43 7.63 3.02
CA MET A 1 0.84 7.07 2.51
C MET A 1 0.85 7.22 1.01
N THR A 2 2.03 7.33 0.41
CA THR A 2 2.17 7.47 -1.05
C THR A 2 2.53 6.12 -1.65
N ILE A 3 1.86 5.74 -2.72
CA ILE A 3 2.17 4.50 -3.46
C ILE A 3 3.41 4.72 -4.33
N ASP A 4 4.42 3.87 -4.18
CA ASP A 4 5.70 4.02 -4.87
C ASP A 4 5.66 3.41 -6.28
N THR A 5 5.02 2.24 -6.42
CA THR A 5 5.01 1.45 -7.65
C THR A 5 3.84 0.48 -7.68
N LEU A 6 3.58 -0.13 -8.83
CA LEU A 6 2.74 -1.32 -8.95
C LEU A 6 3.57 -2.60 -8.81
N GLY A 7 2.95 -3.64 -8.25
CA GLY A 7 3.42 -5.03 -8.29
C GLY A 7 2.98 -5.76 -9.56
N ASP A 8 3.41 -7.01 -9.70
CA ASP A 8 3.18 -7.83 -10.90
C ASP A 8 1.69 -8.11 -11.20
N GLN A 9 0.83 -8.05 -10.16
CA GLN A 9 -0.62 -8.23 -10.30
C GLN A 9 -1.39 -6.90 -10.42
N GLY A 10 -0.68 -5.77 -10.45
CA GLY A 10 -1.28 -4.43 -10.49
C GLY A 10 -1.63 -3.85 -9.11
N ASP A 11 -1.21 -4.49 -8.01
CA ASP A 11 -1.38 -3.94 -6.66
C ASP A 11 -0.43 -2.76 -6.42
N GLY A 12 -0.89 -1.72 -5.75
CA GLY A 12 -0.04 -0.64 -5.25
C GLY A 12 0.91 -1.14 -4.16
N ILE A 13 2.18 -0.77 -4.26
CA ILE A 13 3.23 -1.15 -3.32
C ILE A 13 3.88 0.11 -2.76
N THR A 14 4.04 0.15 -1.43
CA THR A 14 4.84 1.15 -0.75
C THR A 14 5.67 0.54 0.36
N ARG A 15 6.79 1.19 0.70
CA ARG A 15 7.66 0.81 1.82
C ARG A 15 7.56 1.82 2.94
N VAL A 16 7.26 1.33 4.14
CA VAL A 16 7.32 2.14 5.36
C VAL A 16 8.65 1.93 6.09
N GLU A 17 8.90 2.77 7.09
CA GLU A 17 10.11 2.68 7.91
C GLU A 17 10.35 1.25 8.42
N ARG A 18 11.64 0.85 8.50
CA ARG A 18 12.11 -0.49 8.90
C ARG A 18 11.92 -1.60 7.87
N GLY A 19 11.60 -1.26 6.62
CA GLY A 19 11.61 -2.22 5.50
C GLY A 19 10.35 -3.09 5.43
N TYR A 20 9.26 -2.64 6.04
CA TYR A 20 7.95 -3.26 5.87
C TYR A 20 7.36 -2.85 4.52
N VAL A 21 6.89 -3.83 3.76
CA VAL A 21 6.19 -3.62 2.48
C VAL A 21 4.70 -3.64 2.75
N VAL A 22 3.98 -2.64 2.25
CA VAL A 22 2.52 -2.58 2.29
C VAL A 22 1.99 -2.81 0.88
N ILE A 23 1.07 -3.75 0.74
CA ILE A 23 0.39 -4.09 -0.50
C ILE A 23 -1.04 -3.55 -0.41
N VAL A 24 -1.41 -2.72 -1.38
CA VAL A 24 -2.68 -1.99 -1.44
C VAL A 24 -3.33 -2.27 -2.81
N PRO A 25 -4.33 -3.16 -2.89
CA PRO A 25 -5.06 -3.42 -4.13
C PRO A 25 -5.74 -2.14 -4.65
N ASP A 26 -5.88 -2.04 -5.97
CA ASP A 26 -6.56 -0.94 -6.67
C ASP A 26 -6.00 0.47 -6.38
N ALA A 27 -4.72 0.57 -5.97
CA ALA A 27 -4.03 1.84 -5.75
C ALA A 27 -2.94 2.07 -6.82
N GLU A 28 -2.83 3.30 -7.30
CA GLU A 28 -1.94 3.67 -8.42
C GLU A 28 -0.66 4.36 -7.92
N PRO A 29 0.46 4.30 -8.67
CA PRO A 29 1.67 5.03 -8.31
C PRO A 29 1.41 6.53 -8.18
N ASP A 30 2.14 7.18 -7.27
CA ASP A 30 2.02 8.60 -6.91
C ASP A 30 0.68 8.98 -6.24
N GLU A 31 -0.22 8.02 -5.97
CA GLU A 31 -1.46 8.27 -5.23
C GLU A 31 -1.20 8.45 -3.72
N GLU A 32 -1.81 9.47 -3.11
CA GLU A 32 -1.84 9.64 -1.65
C GLU A 32 -3.14 9.07 -1.07
N VAL A 33 -3.00 7.95 -0.34
CA VAL A 33 -4.14 7.23 0.23
C VAL A 33 -4.04 7.09 1.75
N THR A 34 -5.20 7.12 2.40
CA THR A 34 -5.37 6.59 3.76
C THR A 34 -5.82 5.14 3.64
N VAL A 35 -5.14 4.23 4.34
CA VAL A 35 -5.41 2.79 4.26
C VAL A 35 -5.71 2.20 5.63
N GLU A 36 -6.48 1.11 5.65
CA GLU A 36 -6.67 0.25 6.81
C GLU A 36 -5.79 -1.00 6.66
N ILE A 37 -4.99 -1.31 7.68
CA ILE A 37 -4.20 -2.55 7.68
C ILE A 37 -5.10 -3.72 8.09
N GLU A 38 -5.28 -4.68 7.20
CA GLU A 38 -6.15 -5.84 7.42
C GLU A 38 -5.37 -7.03 7.98
N THR A 39 -4.15 -7.24 7.52
CA THR A 39 -3.30 -8.35 7.96
C THR A 39 -1.84 -7.96 7.94
N VAL A 40 -1.13 -8.33 9.00
CA VAL A 40 0.31 -8.13 9.14
C VAL A 40 1.00 -9.49 9.24
N GLN A 41 2.04 -9.67 8.43
CA GLN A 41 2.98 -10.79 8.49
C GLN A 41 4.38 -10.26 8.87
N SER A 42 5.39 -11.13 8.86
CA SER A 42 6.74 -10.83 9.34
C SER A 42 7.32 -9.51 8.81
N ASN A 43 7.13 -9.19 7.53
CA ASN A 43 7.65 -7.98 6.88
C ASN A 43 6.71 -7.41 5.79
N VAL A 44 5.49 -7.94 5.69
CA VAL A 44 4.49 -7.56 4.70
C VAL A 44 3.18 -7.27 5.40
N ALA A 45 2.49 -6.20 4.98
CA ALA A 45 1.14 -5.90 5.39
C ALA A 45 0.23 -5.82 4.16
N PHE A 46 -0.99 -6.33 4.30
CA PHE A 46 -2.07 -6.17 3.34
C PHE A 46 -3.04 -5.11 3.86
N ALA A 47 -3.47 -4.21 2.98
CA ALA A 47 -4.29 -3.07 3.36
C ALA A 47 -5.33 -2.74 2.29
N SER A 48 -6.43 -2.15 2.71
CA SER A 48 -7.48 -1.64 1.82
C SER A 48 -7.58 -0.11 1.90
N VAL A 49 -7.97 0.52 0.80
CA VAL A 49 -8.09 1.99 0.72
C VAL A 49 -9.32 2.45 1.49
N LEU A 50 -9.12 3.33 2.48
CA LEU A 50 -10.20 4.01 3.19
C LEU A 50 -10.57 5.33 2.50
N GLU A 51 -9.56 6.11 2.09
CA GLU A 51 -9.75 7.43 1.51
C GLU A 51 -8.65 7.73 0.49
N ARG A 52 -9.01 8.42 -0.59
CA ARG A 52 -8.09 8.91 -1.63
C ARG A 52 -8.00 10.43 -1.52
N SER A 53 -6.79 10.93 -1.30
CA SER A 53 -6.55 12.37 -1.39
C SER A 53 -6.48 12.74 -2.87
N LYS A 54 -7.33 13.67 -3.28
CA LYS A 54 -7.52 14.05 -4.68
C LYS A 54 -6.52 15.10 -5.12
#